data_AF-A0A6C2D2J3-F1
#
_entry.id   AF-A0A6C2D2J3-F1
#
_cell.length_a   1.000
_cell.length_b   1.000
_cell.length_c   1.000
_cell.angle_alpha   90.00
_cell.angle_beta   90.00
_cell.angle_gamma   90.00
#
_symmetry.space_group_name_H-M   'P 1'
#
loop_
_entity.id
_entity.type
_entity.pdbx_description
1 polymer ?
#
loop_
_entity_poly.entity_id
_entity_poly.type
_entity_poly.pdbx_seq_one_letter_code
_entity_poly.pdbx_strand_id
1 'polypeptide(L)'
;MTEVREAKYQWGQPVTAAVDLFNDGSHPEVPEDELIVAAGTTGEVVQIGHHEEANIPVYIVEFGATEARIGRVVGCLEEELAAA
;
A
#
# COMPACT_ATOMS: atom_id res chain seq x y z
N MET A 1 17.68 12.94 17.67
CA MET A 1 17.29 11.54 17.43
C MET A 1 16.04 11.63 16.59
N THR A 2 16.13 11.31 15.30
CA THR A 2 15.02 11.43 14.37
C THR A 2 13.97 10.41 14.81
N GLU A 3 12.86 10.90 15.37
CA GLU A 3 11.72 10.08 15.75
C GLU A 3 11.11 9.54 14.45
N VAL A 4 11.65 8.42 13.97
CA VAL A 4 11.03 7.64 12.91
C VAL A 4 9.63 7.32 13.40
N ARG A 5 8.59 7.86 12.74
CA ARG A 5 7.19 7.51 13.08
C ARG A 5 7.11 5.99 13.12
N GLU A 6 6.76 5.43 14.27
CA GLU A 6 6.56 4.00 14.41
C GLU A 6 5.54 3.55 13.37
N ALA A 7 5.91 2.56 12.56
CA ALA A 7 5.04 2.03 11.54
C ALA A 7 3.78 1.46 12.20
N LYS A 8 2.64 2.08 11.97
CA LYS A 8 1.33 1.68 12.50
C LYS A 8 0.94 0.26 12.04
N TYR A 9 1.39 -0.11 10.85
CA TYR A 9 1.23 -1.45 10.28
C TYR A 9 2.58 -2.17 10.22
N GLN A 10 2.56 -3.47 10.42
CA GLN A 10 3.75 -4.32 10.39
C GLN A 10 3.77 -5.21 9.15
N TRP A 11 4.96 -5.68 8.78
CA TRP A 11 5.11 -6.67 7.71
C TRP A 11 4.30 -7.94 8.03
N GLY A 12 3.57 -8.46 7.03
CA GLY A 12 2.64 -9.58 7.17
C GLY A 12 1.31 -9.22 7.84
N GLN A 13 1.06 -7.94 8.15
CA GLN A 13 -0.21 -7.52 8.72
C GLN A 13 -1.28 -7.36 7.61
N PRO A 14 -2.49 -7.92 7.80
CA PRO A 14 -3.59 -7.67 6.89
C PRO A 14 -4.11 -6.24 7.05
N VAL A 15 -4.27 -5.57 5.91
CA VAL A 15 -4.79 -4.22 5.78
C VAL A 15 -5.84 -4.16 4.69
N THR A 16 -6.62 -3.10 4.65
CA THR A 16 -7.64 -2.88 3.63
C THR A 16 -7.47 -1.50 3.03
N ALA A 17 -7.67 -1.34 1.74
CA ALA A 17 -7.68 -0.03 1.10
C ALA A 17 -8.80 0.82 1.69
N ALA A 18 -8.47 1.92 2.37
CA ALA A 18 -9.46 2.83 2.96
C ALA A 18 -10.16 3.66 1.88
N VAL A 19 -9.46 3.91 0.78
CA VAL A 19 -9.89 4.69 -0.39
C VAL A 19 -9.55 3.93 -1.67
N ASP A 20 -10.11 4.40 -2.78
CA ASP A 20 -9.76 3.93 -4.12
C ASP A 20 -8.32 4.37 -4.44
N LEU A 21 -7.44 3.40 -4.69
CA LEU A 21 -6.04 3.65 -5.03
C LEU A 21 -5.91 3.72 -6.55
N PHE A 22 -5.62 4.92 -7.03
CA PHE A 22 -5.35 5.20 -8.44
C PHE A 22 -3.84 5.17 -8.69
N ASN A 23 -3.46 4.85 -9.92
CA ASN A 23 -2.06 4.88 -10.30
C ASN A 23 -1.58 6.33 -10.45
N ASP A 24 -0.63 6.71 -9.62
CA ASP A 24 0.09 7.98 -9.69
C ASP A 24 1.24 7.97 -10.72
N GLY A 25 1.34 6.90 -11.53
CA GLY A 25 2.41 6.65 -12.48
C GLY A 25 3.51 5.74 -11.94
N SER A 26 3.41 5.28 -10.68
CA SER A 26 4.35 4.32 -10.09
C SER A 26 4.20 2.90 -10.62
N HIS A 27 3.01 2.52 -11.11
CA HIS A 27 2.73 1.18 -11.61
C HIS A 27 2.91 1.11 -13.14
N PRO A 28 3.87 0.32 -13.67
CA PRO A 28 4.18 0.31 -15.11
C PRO A 28 3.11 -0.40 -15.96
N GLU A 29 2.32 -1.29 -15.36
CA GLU A 29 1.29 -2.08 -16.08
C GLU A 29 -0.10 -1.43 -16.08
N VAL A 30 -0.30 -0.35 -15.30
CA VAL A 30 -1.59 0.35 -15.20
C VAL A 30 -1.39 1.76 -15.76
N PRO A 31 -2.34 2.34 -16.51
CA PRO A 31 -2.28 3.74 -16.92
C PRO A 31 -2.26 4.68 -15.71
N GLU A 32 -1.70 5.87 -15.85
CA GLU A 32 -1.86 6.96 -14.86
C GLU A 32 -3.35 7.31 -14.71
N ASP A 33 -3.77 7.71 -13.50
CA ASP A 33 -5.17 8.01 -13.14
C ASP A 33 -6.15 6.82 -13.23
N GLU A 34 -5.66 5.59 -13.45
CA GLU A 34 -6.51 4.40 -13.49
C GLU A 34 -6.55 3.67 -12.14
N LEU A 35 -7.73 3.16 -11.77
CA LEU A 35 -7.96 2.46 -10.51
C LEU A 35 -7.14 1.15 -10.46
N ILE A 36 -6.15 1.08 -9.57
CA ILE A 36 -5.39 -0.15 -9.32
C ILE A 36 -6.14 -1.03 -8.34
N VAL A 37 -6.63 -0.44 -7.25
CA VAL A 37 -7.27 -1.14 -6.13
C VAL A 37 -8.48 -0.35 -5.67
N ALA A 38 -9.65 -1.00 -5.61
CA ALA A 38 -10.85 -0.38 -5.09
C ALA A 38 -10.81 -0.29 -3.56
N ALA A 39 -11.43 0.75 -3.00
CA ALA A 39 -11.68 0.86 -1.57
C ALA A 39 -12.36 -0.40 -1.04
N GLY A 40 -11.93 -0.89 0.13
CA GLY A 40 -12.42 -2.13 0.72
C GLY A 40 -11.72 -3.40 0.24
N THR A 41 -10.76 -3.30 -0.71
CA THR A 41 -9.94 -4.45 -1.09
C THR A 41 -8.95 -4.78 0.01
N THR A 42 -8.95 -6.05 0.44
CA THR A 42 -7.98 -6.57 1.40
C THR A 42 -6.62 -6.80 0.75
N GLY A 43 -5.57 -6.52 1.52
CA GLY A 43 -4.18 -6.76 1.14
C GLY A 43 -3.32 -7.08 2.34
N GLU A 44 -2.07 -7.44 2.08
CA GLU A 44 -1.08 -7.75 3.10
C GLU A 44 0.13 -6.83 2.95
N VAL A 45 0.62 -6.27 4.05
CA VAL A 45 1.84 -5.44 4.03
C VAL A 45 3.05 -6.34 3.77
N VAL A 46 3.60 -6.27 2.56
CA VAL A 46 4.75 -7.09 2.13
C VAL A 46 6.08 -6.37 2.23
N GLN A 47 6.08 -5.04 2.37
CA GLN A 47 7.29 -4.26 2.63
C GLN A 47 6.93 -2.89 3.23
N ILE A 48 7.80 -2.33 4.07
CA ILE A 48 7.66 -0.97 4.59
C ILE A 48 8.88 -0.19 4.11
N GLY A 49 8.66 0.73 3.20
CA GLY A 49 9.66 1.67 2.71
C GLY A 49 9.64 2.97 3.51
N HIS A 50 10.63 3.82 3.27
CA HIS A 50 10.65 5.19 3.74
C HIS A 50 10.89 6.11 2.54
N HIS A 51 10.06 7.12 2.39
CA HIS A 51 10.34 8.17 1.42
C HIS A 51 11.46 9.05 2.00
N GLU A 52 12.69 8.93 1.46
CA GLU A 52 13.86 9.61 2.02
C GLU A 52 13.71 11.15 2.05
N GLU A 53 13.08 11.72 1.02
CA GLU A 53 12.85 13.17 0.93
C GLU A 53 11.71 13.70 1.83
N ALA A 54 10.63 12.94 2.01
CA ALA A 54 9.46 13.38 2.78
C ALA A 54 9.47 12.88 4.24
N ASN A 55 10.39 11.97 4.59
CA ASN A 55 10.50 11.32 5.89
C ASN A 55 9.20 10.62 6.35
N ILE A 56 8.36 10.20 5.40
CA ILE A 56 7.10 9.49 5.66
C ILE A 56 7.26 7.98 5.38
N PRO A 57 6.66 7.11 6.22
CA PRO A 57 6.62 5.68 5.96
C PRO A 57 5.69 5.40 4.78
N VAL A 58 6.17 4.60 3.84
CA VAL A 58 5.40 4.11 2.69
C VAL A 58 5.20 2.62 2.88
N TYR A 59 3.94 2.18 2.89
CA TYR A 59 3.59 0.79 3.07
C TYR A 59 3.37 0.16 1.71
N ILE A 60 4.18 -0.82 1.38
CA ILE A 60 3.98 -1.63 0.18
C ILE A 60 3.07 -2.79 0.55
N VAL A 61 1.89 -2.78 -0.04
CA VAL A 61 0.82 -3.74 0.24
C VAL A 61 0.52 -4.53 -1.02
N GLU A 62 0.42 -5.84 -0.88
CA GLU A 62 -0.05 -6.72 -1.94
C GLU A 62 -1.57 -6.92 -1.81
N PHE A 63 -2.34 -6.31 -2.71
CA PHE A 63 -3.80 -6.38 -2.73
C PHE A 63 -4.33 -7.47 -3.63
N GLY A 64 -5.38 -8.17 -3.19
CA GLY A 64 -6.07 -9.16 -4.00
C GLY A 64 -5.24 -10.41 -4.33
N ALA A 65 -4.15 -10.66 -3.59
CA ALA A 65 -3.45 -11.93 -3.64
C ALA A 65 -4.38 -13.05 -3.15
N THR A 66 -4.53 -14.09 -3.98
CA THR A 66 -5.30 -15.29 -3.66
C THR A 66 -4.55 -16.51 -4.16
N GLU A 67 -4.91 -17.70 -3.71
CA GLU A 67 -4.25 -18.95 -4.15
C GLU A 67 -4.21 -19.14 -5.68
N ALA A 68 -5.13 -18.50 -6.42
CA ALA A 68 -5.24 -18.59 -7.86
C ALA A 68 -4.77 -17.33 -8.63
N ARG A 69 -4.40 -16.24 -7.94
CA ARG A 69 -4.07 -14.96 -8.59
C ARG A 69 -2.95 -14.24 -7.86
N ILE A 70 -1.96 -13.80 -8.63
CA ILE A 70 -0.93 -12.88 -8.14
C ILE A 70 -1.59 -11.55 -7.77
N GLY A 71 -1.35 -11.07 -6.55
CA GLY A 71 -1.86 -9.78 -6.08
C GLY A 71 -1.19 -8.61 -6.80
N ARG A 72 -1.73 -7.42 -6.59
CA ARG A 72 -1.14 -6.17 -7.08
C ARG A 72 -0.35 -5.53 -5.95
N VAL A 73 0.93 -5.28 -6.18
CA VAL A 73 1.80 -4.63 -5.21
C VAL A 73 1.70 -3.12 -5.40
N VAL A 74 1.18 -2.42 -4.39
CA VAL A 74 0.94 -0.97 -4.43
C VAL A 74 1.57 -0.30 -3.22
N GLY A 75 2.32 0.77 -3.46
CA GLY A 75 2.83 1.64 -2.40
C GLY A 75 1.73 2.60 -1.94
N CYS A 76 1.37 2.52 -0.67
CA CYS A 76 0.29 3.32 -0.07
C CYS A 76 0.81 4.07 1.16
N LEU A 77 0.22 5.21 1.46
CA LEU A 77 0.46 5.93 2.70
C LEU A 77 -0.37 5.34 3.85
N GLU A 78 0.03 5.65 5.08
CA GLU A 78 -0.70 5.24 6.29
C GLU A 78 -2.18 5.63 6.29
N GLU A 79 -2.49 6.79 5.71
CA GLU A 79 -3.83 7.36 5.65
C GLU A 79 -4.73 6.70 4.60
N GLU A 80 -4.14 6.04 3.62
CA GLU A 80 -4.85 5.33 2.56
C GLU A 80 -5.17 3.88 2.95
N LEU A 81 -4.62 3.42 4.09
CA LEU A 81 -4.80 2.09 4.63
C LEU A 81 -5.69 2.09 5.87
N ALA A 82 -6.55 1.07 5.95
CA ALA A 82 -7.32 0.74 7.13
C ALA A 82 -6.85 -0.59 7.71
N ALA A 83 -6.94 -0.74 9.04
CA ALA A 83 -6.76 -2.05 9.66
C ALA A 83 -7.92 -2.96 9.22
N ALA A 84 -7.61 -4.16 8.72
CA ALA A 84 -8.59 -5.18 8.35
C ALA A 84 -9.24 -5.83 9.58
#